data_AF-A0A3B0P3M9-F1
#
_entry.id   AF-A0A3B0P3M9-F1
#
_cell.length_a   1.000
_cell.length_b   1.000
_cell.length_c   1.000
_cell.angle_alpha   90.00
_cell.angle_beta   90.00
_cell.angle_gamma   90.00
#
_symmetry.space_group_name_H-M   'P 1'
#
loop_
_entity.id
_entity.type
_entity.pdbx_description
1 polymer ?
#
loop_
_entity_poly.entity_id
_entity_poly.type
_entity_poly.pdbx_seq_one_letter_code
_entity_poly.pdbx_strand_id
1 'polypeptide(L)'
;MQGLHVNNRPLTGSNIVIMFQKDSTRTRCAFEVAAADLGASCTYIGPTGSNFGKKESVEDTAMVLGQMYDGIEFRGFKQSDVEALAKYSGVPVW
;
A
#
# COMPACT_ATOMS: atom_id res chain seq x y z
N MET A 1 24.60 10.52 8.11
CA MET A 1 23.72 11.22 7.16
C MET A 1 22.32 11.16 7.75
N GLN A 2 21.73 12.29 8.17
CA GLN A 2 20.37 12.32 8.71
C GLN A 2 19.38 12.37 7.53
N GLY A 3 18.32 11.56 7.54
CA GLY A 3 17.32 11.50 6.47
C GLY A 3 16.60 12.83 6.25
N LEU A 4 15.94 12.99 5.09
CA LEU A 4 15.43 14.29 4.61
C LEU A 4 14.38 14.98 5.51
N HIS A 5 13.84 14.28 6.51
CA HIS A 5 12.68 14.75 7.30
C HIS A 5 12.75 14.49 8.81
N VAL A 6 13.96 14.40 9.40
CA VAL A 6 14.16 14.00 10.81
C VAL A 6 13.28 14.76 11.82
N ASN A 7 12.98 16.03 11.55
CA ASN A 7 12.24 16.92 12.46
C ASN A 7 10.74 17.07 12.13
N ASN A 8 10.23 16.43 11.06
CA ASN A 8 8.82 16.52 10.68
C ASN A 8 8.35 15.18 10.09
N ARG A 9 7.80 14.32 10.95
CA ARG A 9 7.39 12.95 10.62
C ARG A 9 5.87 12.78 10.82
N PRO A 10 5.04 13.36 9.91
CA PRO A 10 3.60 13.46 10.12
C PRO A 10 2.86 12.12 10.06
N LEU A 11 3.49 11.06 9.53
CA LEU A 11 2.90 9.73 9.41
C LEU A 11 3.40 8.77 10.51
N THR A 12 3.97 9.31 11.59
CA THR A 12 4.44 8.49 12.71
C THR A 12 3.30 7.65 13.28
N GLY A 13 3.48 6.32 13.28
CA GLY A 13 2.49 5.35 13.77
C GLY A 13 1.51 4.85 12.72
N SER A 14 1.52 5.42 11.51
CA SER A 14 0.71 4.92 10.40
C SER A 14 1.32 3.67 9.75
N ASN A 15 0.45 2.80 9.25
CA ASN A 15 0.81 1.57 8.55
C ASN A 15 0.27 1.61 7.12
N ILE A 16 1.13 1.39 6.13
CA ILE A 16 0.77 1.37 4.71
C ILE A 16 1.03 -0.02 4.13
N VAL A 17 0.10 -0.55 3.34
CA VAL A 17 0.34 -1.75 2.53
C VAL A 17 0.72 -1.35 1.10
N ILE A 18 1.77 -1.97 0.57
CA ILE A 18 2.28 -1.78 -0.80
C ILE A 18 2.01 -3.07 -1.57
N MET A 19 1.03 -3.08 -2.47
CA MET A 19 0.52 -4.29 -3.10
C MET A 19 0.75 -4.32 -4.61
N PHE A 20 1.55 -5.28 -5.07
CA PHE A 20 1.96 -5.38 -6.47
C PHE A 20 1.45 -6.66 -7.13
N GLN A 21 0.73 -6.53 -8.24
CA GLN A 21 0.54 -7.62 -9.20
C GLN A 21 1.63 -7.66 -10.30
N LYS A 22 2.44 -6.58 -10.41
CA LYS A 22 3.58 -6.48 -11.32
C LYS A 22 4.81 -5.99 -10.57
N ASP A 23 5.97 -6.57 -10.86
CA ASP A 23 7.21 -6.12 -10.26
C ASP A 23 7.53 -4.65 -10.56
N SER A 24 8.11 -3.98 -9.56
CA SER A 24 8.76 -2.68 -9.72
C SER A 24 9.81 -2.42 -8.67
N THR A 25 11.01 -2.10 -9.10
CA THR A 25 12.04 -1.60 -8.18
C THR A 25 11.73 -0.16 -7.78
N ARG A 26 11.52 0.74 -8.75
CA ARG A 26 11.41 2.18 -8.48
C ARG A 26 10.20 2.55 -7.64
N THR A 27 9.01 2.03 -7.99
CA THR A 27 7.78 2.35 -7.25
C THR A 27 7.86 1.83 -5.82
N ARG A 28 8.32 0.58 -5.64
CA ARG A 28 8.47 -0.01 -4.30
C ARG A 28 9.44 0.80 -3.44
N CYS A 29 10.64 1.07 -3.96
CA CYS A 29 11.63 1.84 -3.23
C CYS A 29 11.13 3.26 -2.90
N ALA A 30 10.40 3.91 -3.82
CA ALA A 30 9.87 5.25 -3.58
C ALA A 30 8.87 5.27 -2.41
N PHE A 31 7.93 4.32 -2.37
CA PHE A 31 6.96 4.23 -1.27
C PHE A 31 7.63 3.82 0.05
N GLU A 32 8.51 2.81 0.05
CA GLU A 32 9.21 2.37 1.27
C GLU A 32 10.08 3.48 1.88
N VAL A 33 10.86 4.19 1.05
CA VAL A 33 11.73 5.28 1.52
C VAL A 33 10.89 6.47 1.99
N ALA A 34 9.87 6.89 1.23
CA ALA A 34 9.02 8.01 1.62
C ALA A 34 8.25 7.73 2.92
N ALA A 35 7.71 6.53 3.09
CA ALA A 35 7.04 6.13 4.32
C ALA A 35 8.00 6.16 5.52
N ALA A 36 9.20 5.58 5.37
CA ALA A 36 10.21 5.58 6.42
C ALA A 36 10.61 7.01 6.83
N ASP A 37 10.87 7.88 5.85
CA ASP A 37 11.21 9.29 6.07
C ASP A 37 10.08 10.03 6.81
N LEU A 38 8.82 9.76 6.46
CA LEU A 38 7.64 10.40 7.07
C LEU A 38 7.19 9.76 8.39
N GLY A 39 7.79 8.63 8.80
CA GLY A 39 7.49 7.96 10.09
C GLY A 39 6.53 6.78 10.02
N ALA A 40 6.04 6.40 8.83
CA ALA A 40 5.15 5.26 8.65
C ALA A 40 5.93 3.93 8.55
N SER A 41 5.22 2.84 8.82
CA SER A 41 5.66 1.47 8.56
C SER A 41 5.01 0.92 7.29
N CYS A 42 5.70 0.05 6.57
CA CYS A 42 5.20 -0.56 5.34
C CYS A 42 5.16 -2.09 5.40
N THR A 43 4.14 -2.67 4.79
CA THR A 43 4.09 -4.10 4.45
C THR A 43 4.04 -4.27 2.94
N TYR A 44 5.01 -5.00 2.37
CA TYR A 44 5.06 -5.30 0.95
C TYR A 44 4.39 -6.65 0.64
N ILE A 45 3.41 -6.63 -0.26
CA ILE A 45 2.76 -7.82 -0.82
C ILE A 45 3.09 -7.88 -2.31
N GLY A 46 4.02 -8.78 -2.65
CA GLY A 46 4.44 -8.98 -4.04
C GLY A 46 3.46 -9.79 -4.90
N PRO A 47 3.77 -9.98 -6.19
CA PRO A 47 2.92 -10.70 -7.14
C PRO A 47 2.79 -12.19 -6.82
N THR A 48 3.74 -12.74 -6.05
CA THR A 48 3.72 -14.11 -5.55
C THR A 48 3.31 -14.12 -4.07
N GLY A 49 2.42 -15.04 -3.71
CA GLY A 49 1.94 -15.21 -2.33
C GLY A 49 0.61 -14.51 -1.99
N SER A 50 0.11 -13.60 -2.84
CA SER A 50 -1.20 -12.97 -2.65
C SER A 50 -2.36 -13.77 -3.28
N ASN A 51 -3.49 -13.84 -2.55
CA ASN A 51 -4.77 -14.38 -3.03
C ASN A 51 -5.65 -13.35 -3.76
N PHE A 52 -5.21 -12.08 -3.79
CA PHE A 52 -5.93 -10.95 -4.37
C PHE A 52 -6.36 -11.21 -5.82
N GLY A 53 -7.67 -11.15 -6.06
CA GLY A 53 -8.27 -11.34 -7.39
C GLY A 53 -8.16 -12.77 -7.93
N LYS A 54 -7.71 -13.74 -7.12
CA LYS A 54 -7.58 -15.15 -7.49
C LYS A 54 -8.52 -16.03 -6.67
N LYS A 55 -8.32 -16.04 -5.35
CA LYS A 55 -9.12 -16.81 -4.38
C LYS A 55 -9.93 -15.91 -3.45
N GLU A 56 -9.53 -14.65 -3.35
CA GLU A 56 -10.23 -13.61 -2.60
C GLU A 56 -10.70 -12.53 -3.58
N SER A 57 -11.92 -12.03 -3.38
CA SER A 57 -12.43 -10.93 -4.18
C SER A 57 -11.64 -9.65 -3.88
N VAL A 58 -11.58 -8.74 -4.85
CA VAL A 58 -10.93 -7.42 -4.65
C VAL A 58 -11.66 -6.63 -3.56
N GLU A 59 -12.99 -6.75 -3.48
CA GLU A 59 -13.85 -6.12 -2.47
C GLU A 59 -13.54 -6.63 -1.06
N ASP A 60 -13.50 -7.94 -0.85
CA ASP A 60 -13.18 -8.53 0.46
C ASP A 60 -11.76 -8.14 0.90
N THR A 61 -10.81 -8.17 -0.03
CA THR A 61 -9.43 -7.76 0.26
C THR A 61 -9.37 -6.28 0.66
N ALA A 62 -10.08 -5.41 -0.07
CA ALA A 62 -10.14 -3.98 0.22
C ALA A 62 -10.68 -3.73 1.64
N MET A 63 -11.81 -4.35 1.99
CA MET A 63 -12.44 -4.19 3.29
C MET A 63 -11.53 -4.66 4.42
N VAL A 64 -10.87 -5.82 4.27
CA VAL A 64 -9.96 -6.36 5.29
C VAL A 64 -8.74 -5.47 5.47
N LEU A 65 -8.08 -5.08 4.37
CA LEU A 65 -6.88 -4.23 4.45
C LEU A 65 -7.21 -2.84 5.00
N GLY A 66 -8.36 -2.27 4.64
CA GLY A 66 -8.82 -0.97 5.15
C GLY A 66 -9.13 -0.94 6.65
N GLN A 67 -9.35 -2.09 7.28
CA GLN A 67 -9.47 -2.20 8.74
C GLN A 67 -8.12 -2.35 9.45
N MET A 68 -7.03 -2.62 8.71
CA MET A 68 -5.70 -2.89 9.26
C MET A 68 -4.67 -1.80 8.97
N TYR A 69 -4.79 -1.13 7.83
CA TYR A 69 -3.82 -0.17 7.31
C TYR A 69 -4.45 1.22 7.16
N ASP A 70 -3.64 2.26 7.30
CA ASP A 70 -4.03 3.66 7.12
C ASP A 70 -3.99 4.10 5.64
N GLY A 71 -3.46 3.26 4.76
CA GLY A 71 -3.40 3.52 3.33
C GLY A 71 -2.96 2.30 2.52
N ILE A 72 -3.38 2.27 1.25
CA ILE A 72 -3.10 1.17 0.33
C ILE A 72 -2.45 1.75 -0.92
N GLU A 73 -1.24 1.32 -1.24
CA GLU A 73 -0.69 1.46 -2.58
C GLU A 73 -1.04 0.20 -3.39
N PHE A 74 -1.42 0.40 -4.65
CA PHE A 74 -1.71 -0.69 -5.57
C PHE A 74 -1.08 -0.50 -6.94
N ARG A 75 -0.28 -1.49 -7.33
CA ARG A 75 0.27 -1.61 -8.69
C ARG A 75 -0.27 -2.85 -9.40
N GLY A 76 -1.27 -2.65 -10.25
CA GLY A 76 -1.99 -3.72 -10.92
C GLY A 76 -1.94 -3.74 -12.45
N PHE A 77 -2.81 -4.60 -13.00
CA PHE A 77 -3.10 -4.65 -14.44
C PHE A 77 -4.35 -3.85 -14.81
N LYS A 78 -5.38 -3.86 -13.96
CA LYS A 78 -6.71 -3.34 -14.29
C LYS A 78 -7.01 -2.10 -13.46
N GLN A 79 -7.51 -1.07 -14.14
CA GLN A 79 -8.03 0.12 -13.48
C GLN A 79 -9.22 -0.21 -12.57
N SER A 80 -10.06 -1.17 -12.97
CA SER A 80 -11.19 -1.63 -12.14
C SER A 80 -10.77 -2.17 -10.78
N ASP A 81 -9.58 -2.75 -10.66
CA ASP A 81 -9.10 -3.32 -9.40
C ASP A 81 -8.75 -2.19 -8.41
N VAL A 82 -8.08 -1.14 -8.87
CA VAL A 82 -7.77 0.04 -8.02
C VAL A 82 -9.02 0.84 -7.68
N GLU A 83 -9.98 0.95 -8.60
CA GLU A 83 -11.27 1.60 -8.34
C GLU A 83 -12.09 0.84 -7.29
N ALA A 84 -12.09 -0.48 -7.34
CA ALA A 84 -12.73 -1.31 -6.33
C ALA A 84 -12.03 -1.18 -4.97
N LEU A 85 -10.69 -1.23 -4.93
CA LEU A 85 -9.93 -0.97 -3.70
C LEU A 85 -10.32 0.37 -3.08
N ALA A 86 -10.30 1.45 -3.87
CA ALA A 86 -10.66 2.80 -3.42
C ALA A 86 -12.11 2.89 -2.93
N LYS A 87 -13.04 2.19 -3.59
CA LYS A 87 -14.45 2.18 -3.23
C LYS A 87 -14.71 1.50 -1.89
N TYR A 88 -14.02 0.40 -1.60
CA TYR A 88 -14.38 -0.51 -0.50
C TYR A 88 -13.44 -0.46 0.71
N SER A 89 -12.23 0.09 0.59
CA SER A 89 -11.25 0.09 1.69
C SER A 89 -11.57 1.07 2.80
N GLY A 90 -12.22 2.20 2.50
CA GLY A 90 -12.43 3.28 3.48
C GLY A 90 -11.17 4.03 3.89
N VAL A 91 -10.02 3.77 3.25
CA VAL A 91 -8.73 4.45 3.45
C VAL A 91 -8.18 4.95 2.12
N PRO A 92 -7.26 5.94 2.10
CA PRO A 92 -6.63 6.39 0.87
C PRO A 92 -6.02 5.24 0.06
N VAL A 93 -6.30 5.24 -1.24
CA VAL A 93 -5.74 4.29 -2.21
C VAL A 93 -4.96 5.04 -3.28
N TRP A 94 -3.71 4.61 -3.52
CA TRP A 94 -2.78 5.20 -4.49
C TRP A 94 -2.37 4.20 -5.56
#